data_AF-A0A6G3XCS8-F1
#
_entry.id   AF-A0A6G3XCS8-F1
#
_cell.length_a   1.000
_cell.length_b   1.000
_cell.length_c   1.000
_cell.angle_alpha   90.00
_cell.angle_beta   90.00
_cell.angle_gamma   90.00
#
_symmetry.space_group_name_H-M   'P 1'
#
loop_
_entity.id
_entity.type
_entity.pdbx_description
1 polymer ?
#
loop_
_entity_poly.entity_id
_entity_poly.type
_entity_poly.pdbx_seq_one_letter_code
_entity_poly.pdbx_strand_id
1 'polypeptide(L)'
;GFLLQSAVRRMPVILDGVVSAACALVAQRAAFRAPDWWLAGQVSGEPAQTKALDRMALTPLLDHGVTVGEGSGALLALPLVQAAAALAAELPEREPEKAVDGEDADGEDAEPEAGPGAEAAALDGA
;
A
#
# COMPACT_ATOMS: atom_id res chain seq x y z
N GLY A 1 25.06 3.03 -4.18
CA GLY A 1 25.86 1.89 -3.69
C GLY A 1 25.07 1.04 -2.71
N PHE A 2 24.86 1.54 -1.49
CA PHE A 2 24.17 0.84 -0.40
C PHE A 2 22.87 0.14 -0.81
N LEU A 3 21.88 0.89 -1.33
CA LEU A 3 20.57 0.35 -1.72
C LEU A 3 20.62 -0.80 -2.74
N LEU A 4 21.52 -0.69 -3.72
CA LEU A 4 21.74 -1.75 -4.72
C LEU A 4 22.32 -3.00 -4.08
N GLN A 5 23.31 -2.84 -3.20
CA GLN A 5 23.95 -3.96 -2.52
C GLN A 5 22.99 -4.64 -1.52
N SER A 6 22.12 -3.87 -0.86
CA SER A 6 21.05 -4.42 -0.03
C SER A 6 20.10 -5.30 -0.84
N ALA A 7 19.67 -4.83 -2.03
CA ALA A 7 18.83 -5.63 -2.93
C ALA A 7 19.52 -6.92 -3.40
N VAL A 8 20.82 -6.86 -3.77
CA VAL A 8 21.62 -8.05 -4.13
C VAL A 8 21.67 -9.06 -2.98
N ARG A 9 21.77 -8.57 -1.74
CA ARG A 9 21.85 -9.39 -0.52
C ARG A 9 20.51 -9.81 0.03
N ARG A 10 19.41 -9.49 -0.65
CA ARG A 10 18.05 -9.77 -0.16
C ARG A 10 17.79 -9.15 1.21
N MET A 11 18.32 -7.94 1.42
CA MET A 11 18.22 -7.21 2.66
C MET A 11 17.23 -6.05 2.48
N PRO A 12 16.09 -6.05 3.20
CA PRO A 12 15.14 -4.96 3.10
C PRO A 12 15.74 -3.65 3.64
N VAL A 13 15.36 -2.52 3.03
CA VAL A 13 15.75 -1.18 3.48
C VAL A 13 14.53 -0.30 3.63
N ILE A 14 14.42 0.40 4.75
CA ILE A 14 13.42 1.44 4.97
C ILE A 14 14.04 2.78 4.57
N LEU A 15 13.42 3.44 3.59
CA LEU A 15 13.77 4.77 3.14
C LEU A 15 13.23 5.82 4.13
N ASP A 16 13.96 6.90 4.31
CA ASP A 16 13.64 7.99 5.23
C ASP A 16 12.97 9.15 4.48
N GLY A 17 13.70 10.25 4.25
CA GLY A 17 13.21 11.42 3.52
C GLY A 17 13.66 11.50 2.07
N VAL A 18 13.51 12.70 1.49
CA VAL A 18 13.80 13.02 0.09
C VAL A 18 15.19 12.59 -0.40
N VAL A 19 16.24 12.70 0.44
CA VAL A 19 17.61 12.31 0.06
C VAL A 19 17.70 10.81 -0.22
N SER A 20 17.10 9.99 0.65
CA SER A 20 17.08 8.55 0.49
C SER A 20 16.20 8.12 -0.69
N ALA A 21 15.07 8.80 -0.92
CA ALA A 21 14.19 8.57 -2.07
C ALA A 21 14.87 8.93 -3.40
N ALA A 22 15.64 10.03 -3.45
CA ALA A 22 16.43 10.39 -4.63
C ALA A 22 17.53 9.36 -4.92
N CYS A 23 18.24 8.88 -3.89
CA CYS A 23 19.20 7.79 -4.03
C CYS A 23 18.54 6.50 -4.55
N ALA A 24 17.35 6.18 -4.03
CA ALA A 24 16.57 5.03 -4.46
C ALA A 24 16.13 5.15 -5.93
N LEU A 25 15.71 6.33 -6.37
CA LEU A 25 15.34 6.57 -7.77
C LEU A 25 16.53 6.36 -8.73
N VAL A 26 17.72 6.85 -8.36
CA VAL A 26 18.94 6.60 -9.13
C VAL A 26 19.29 5.11 -9.14
N ALA A 27 19.14 4.42 -7.99
CA ALA A 27 19.40 2.99 -7.89
C ALA A 27 18.39 2.15 -8.70
N GLN A 28 17.10 2.51 -8.72
CA GLN A 28 16.08 1.87 -9.56
C GLN A 28 16.46 1.94 -11.04
N ARG A 29 17.00 3.09 -11.49
CA ARG A 29 17.48 3.24 -12.87
C ARG A 29 18.58 2.24 -13.23
N ALA A 30 19.46 1.94 -12.26
CA ALA A 30 20.54 0.98 -12.45
C ALA A 30 20.07 -0.49 -12.35
N ALA A 31 19.10 -0.77 -11.48
CA ALA A 31 18.51 -2.10 -11.31
C ALA A 31 17.01 -2.01 -11.03
N PHE A 32 16.20 -2.29 -12.05
CA PHE A 32 14.76 -2.00 -12.03
C PHE A 32 13.97 -2.77 -10.96
N ARG A 33 14.45 -3.95 -10.53
CA ARG A 33 13.85 -4.77 -9.46
C ARG A 33 14.37 -4.43 -8.06
N ALA A 34 15.33 -3.52 -7.93
CA ALA A 34 15.85 -3.16 -6.62
C ALA A 34 14.78 -2.59 -5.65
N PRO A 35 13.75 -1.84 -6.11
CA PRO A 35 12.65 -1.41 -5.25
C PRO A 35 11.86 -2.53 -4.58
N ASP A 36 11.87 -3.76 -5.11
CA ASP A 36 11.25 -4.93 -4.48
C ASP A 36 11.81 -5.19 -3.05
N TRP A 37 12.98 -4.61 -2.73
CA TRP A 37 13.66 -4.71 -1.44
C TRP A 37 13.55 -3.46 -0.58
N TRP A 38 12.80 -2.44 -0.98
CA TRP A 38 12.73 -1.18 -0.25
C TRP A 38 11.31 -0.86 0.21
N LEU A 39 11.18 -0.23 1.37
CA LEU A 39 9.94 0.32 1.90
C LEU A 39 10.12 1.82 2.10
N ALA A 40 9.07 2.62 1.89
CA ALA A 40 9.09 4.02 2.26
C ALA A 40 8.65 4.17 3.72
N GLY A 41 9.50 4.73 4.58
CA GLY A 41 9.22 4.85 6.01
C GLY A 41 8.10 5.85 6.30
N GLN A 42 8.26 7.10 5.87
CA GLN A 42 7.25 8.14 6.09
C GLN A 42 7.22 9.24 5.04
N VAL A 43 6.16 10.04 5.09
CA VAL A 43 6.04 11.31 4.35
C VAL A 43 6.97 12.37 4.98
N SER A 44 7.88 12.93 4.18
CA SER A 44 8.83 13.97 4.60
C SER A 44 8.32 15.40 4.41
N GLY A 45 7.19 15.58 3.73
CA GLY A 45 6.65 16.90 3.34
C GLY A 45 7.33 17.54 2.12
N GLU A 46 8.44 16.97 1.64
CA GLU A 46 9.17 17.47 0.47
C GLU A 46 8.51 16.99 -0.84
N PRO A 47 8.09 17.89 -1.75
CA PRO A 47 7.41 17.50 -3.01
C PRO A 47 8.24 16.56 -3.91
N ALA A 48 9.56 16.63 -3.80
CA ALA A 48 10.46 15.77 -4.56
C ALA A 48 10.44 14.31 -4.06
N GLN A 49 10.16 14.08 -2.77
CA GLN A 49 10.04 12.72 -2.24
C GLN A 49 8.82 12.03 -2.86
N THR A 50 7.66 12.68 -2.85
CA THR A 50 6.42 12.14 -3.45
C THR A 50 6.65 11.74 -4.91
N LYS A 51 7.22 12.63 -5.72
CA LYS A 51 7.52 12.32 -7.14
C LYS A 51 8.46 11.13 -7.31
N ALA A 52 9.47 11.00 -6.45
CA ALA A 52 10.40 9.88 -6.50
C ALA A 52 9.71 8.56 -6.11
N LEU A 53 8.89 8.57 -5.04
CA LEU A 53 8.15 7.41 -4.57
C LEU A 53 7.09 6.96 -5.58
N ASP A 54 6.35 7.89 -6.18
CA ASP A 54 5.38 7.61 -7.26
C ASP A 54 6.06 6.88 -8.42
N ARG A 55 7.26 7.33 -8.80
CA ARG A 55 8.01 6.72 -9.90
C ARG A 55 8.53 5.32 -9.60
N MET A 56 8.65 4.98 -8.32
CA MET A 56 9.01 3.66 -7.81
C MET A 56 7.80 2.82 -7.36
N ALA A 57 6.58 3.37 -7.44
CA ALA A 57 5.36 2.78 -6.91
C ALA A 57 5.47 2.38 -5.42
N LEU A 58 6.11 3.23 -4.61
CA LEU A 58 6.27 3.02 -3.17
C LEU A 58 5.30 3.90 -2.38
N THR A 59 4.55 3.30 -1.47
CA THR A 59 3.66 4.02 -0.54
C THR A 59 4.35 4.16 0.83
N PRO A 60 4.45 5.37 1.40
CA PRO A 60 4.94 5.57 2.76
C PRO A 60 4.11 4.79 3.80
N LEU A 61 4.78 4.20 4.79
CA LEU A 61 4.11 3.50 5.88
C LEU A 61 3.46 4.45 6.89
N LEU A 62 4.07 5.62 7.12
CA LEU A 62 3.64 6.58 8.13
C LEU A 62 3.47 8.00 7.55
N ASP A 63 2.58 8.78 8.18
CA ASP A 63 2.44 10.22 7.95
C ASP A 63 2.21 10.91 9.31
N HIS A 64 3.30 11.36 9.93
CA HIS A 64 3.30 11.96 11.27
C HIS A 64 3.90 13.36 11.29
N GLY A 65 4.21 13.93 10.11
CA GLY A 65 4.81 15.26 10.00
C GLY A 65 6.25 15.36 10.54
N VAL A 66 7.01 14.26 10.58
CA VAL A 66 8.41 14.29 11.01
C VAL A 66 9.27 14.77 9.84
N THR A 67 10.03 15.85 10.01
CA THR A 67 10.82 16.46 8.92
C THR A 67 12.32 16.60 9.23
N VAL A 68 12.76 16.10 10.40
CA VAL A 68 14.17 16.19 10.83
C VAL A 68 15.13 15.43 9.91
N GLY A 69 14.66 14.33 9.29
CA GLY A 69 15.47 13.52 8.39
C GLY A 69 16.48 12.63 9.13
N GLU A 70 17.68 12.48 8.58
CA GLU A 70 18.78 11.70 9.18
C GLU A 70 18.46 10.22 9.48
N GLY A 71 17.41 9.67 8.87
CA GLY A 71 16.94 8.32 9.16
C GLY A 71 15.85 8.24 10.22
N SER A 72 15.43 9.35 10.82
CA SER A 72 14.42 9.36 11.88
C SER A 72 13.10 8.72 11.45
N GLY A 73 12.65 9.04 10.23
CA GLY A 73 11.42 8.51 9.66
C GLY A 73 11.49 7.02 9.40
N ALA A 74 12.64 6.54 8.91
CA ALA A 74 12.90 5.11 8.75
C ALA A 74 12.95 4.37 10.10
N LEU A 75 13.57 4.98 11.12
CA LEU A 75 13.63 4.41 12.48
C LEU A 75 12.26 4.34 13.14
N LEU A 76 11.39 5.34 12.94
CA LEU A 76 10.02 5.32 13.44
C LEU A 76 9.16 4.24 12.78
N ALA A 77 9.40 3.93 11.50
CA ALA A 77 8.69 2.87 10.80
C ALA A 77 9.21 1.45 11.13
N LEU A 78 10.42 1.32 11.68
CA LEU A 78 11.05 0.02 11.92
C LEU A 78 10.23 -0.90 12.85
N PRO A 79 9.69 -0.45 14.01
CA PRO A 79 8.89 -1.31 14.87
C PRO A 79 7.63 -1.86 14.18
N LEU A 80 7.01 -1.08 13.28
CA LEU A 80 5.85 -1.53 12.51
C LEU A 80 6.23 -2.68 11.57
N VAL A 81 7.35 -2.55 10.86
CA VAL A 81 7.86 -3.60 9.97
C VAL A 81 8.23 -4.86 10.75
N GLN A 82 8.86 -4.71 11.92
CA GLN A 82 9.21 -5.84 12.80
C GLN A 82 7.96 -6.56 13.32
N ALA A 83 6.93 -5.82 13.75
CA ALA A 83 5.67 -6.39 14.21
C ALA A 83 4.95 -7.15 13.08
N ALA A 84 4.92 -6.59 11.87
CA ALA A 84 4.34 -7.26 10.70
C ALA A 84 5.10 -8.55 10.35
N ALA A 85 6.43 -8.54 10.40
CA ALA A 85 7.25 -9.72 10.15
C ALA A 85 7.05 -10.81 11.22
N ALA A 86 6.99 -10.43 12.50
CA ALA A 86 6.71 -11.36 13.59
C ALA A 86 5.32 -11.98 13.44
N LEU A 87 4.31 -11.18 13.16
CA LEU A 87 2.94 -11.65 12.92
C LEU A 87 2.89 -12.63 11.74
N ALA A 88 3.56 -12.30 10.63
CA ALA A 88 3.62 -13.18 9.45
C ALA A 88 4.34 -14.52 9.73
N ALA A 89 5.28 -14.55 10.68
CA ALA A 89 6.01 -15.76 11.05
C ALA A 89 5.25 -16.64 12.06
N GLU A 90 4.37 -16.05 12.88
CA GLU A 90 3.68 -16.74 13.97
C GLU A 90 2.26 -17.21 13.61
N LEU A 91 1.61 -16.58 12.62
CA LEU A 91 0.25 -16.95 12.24
C LEU A 91 0.21 -18.31 11.54
N PRO A 92 -0.70 -19.22 11.93
CA PRO A 92 -0.92 -20.46 11.21
C PRO A 92 -1.50 -20.19 9.82
N GLU A 93 -1.13 -21.03 8.85
CA GLU A 93 -1.75 -20.98 7.52
C GLU A 93 -3.25 -21.24 7.65
N ARG A 94 -4.07 -20.30 7.18
CA ARG A 94 -5.53 -20.48 7.11
C ARG A 94 -5.83 -21.45 5.97
N GLU A 95 -6.52 -22.54 6.26
CA GLU A 95 -7.03 -23.42 5.20
C GLU A 95 -7.88 -22.58 4.24
N PRO A 96 -7.70 -22.77 2.91
CA PRO A 96 -8.51 -22.05 1.95
C PRO A 96 -9.97 -22.34 2.25
N GLU A 97 -10.73 -21.28 2.51
CA GLU A 97 -12.16 -21.36 2.73
C GLU A 97 -12.75 -22.08 1.52
N LYS A 98 -13.34 -23.27 1.74
CA LYS A 98 -13.96 -24.03 0.66
C LYS A 98 -14.96 -23.09 -0.01
N ALA A 99 -14.75 -22.83 -1.29
CA ALA A 99 -15.76 -22.22 -2.12
C ALA A 99 -17.05 -23.04 -1.87
N VAL A 100 -18.10 -22.35 -1.42
CA VAL A 100 -19.41 -22.96 -1.31
C VAL A 100 -19.89 -23.15 -2.75
N ASP A 101 -19.53 -24.30 -3.31
CA ASP A 101 -19.98 -24.74 -4.62
C ASP A 101 -21.26 -25.58 -4.44
N GLY A 102 -22.33 -25.17 -5.13
CA GLY A 102 -23.56 -25.92 -5.42
C GLY A 102 -24.74 -25.56 -4.50
N GLU A 103 -25.75 -24.78 -4.93
CA GLU A 103 -26.80 -25.09 -5.95
C GLU A 103 -27.78 -26.18 -5.49
N ASP A 104 -29.06 -25.77 -5.36
CA ASP A 104 -30.25 -26.36 -6.01
C ASP A 104 -31.50 -26.31 -5.12
N ALA A 105 -32.54 -25.59 -5.58
CA ALA A 105 -33.86 -26.15 -5.88
C ALA A 105 -34.86 -25.05 -6.26
N ASP A 106 -35.36 -25.16 -7.50
CA ASP A 106 -36.45 -24.42 -8.13
C ASP A 106 -37.79 -24.54 -7.39
N GLY A 107 -38.72 -23.60 -7.64
CA GLY A 107 -40.16 -23.86 -7.50
C GLY A 107 -41.04 -22.70 -7.02
N GLU A 108 -41.44 -21.83 -7.95
CA GLU A 108 -42.78 -21.24 -8.19
C GLU A 108 -43.69 -20.69 -7.07
N ASP A 109 -44.13 -19.45 -7.35
CA ASP A 109 -45.46 -18.84 -7.19
C ASP A 109 -45.93 -18.20 -5.87
N ALA A 110 -46.01 -16.86 -5.86
CA ALA A 110 -47.30 -16.11 -5.91
C ALA A 110 -47.15 -14.58 -5.66
N GLU A 111 -47.12 -13.81 -6.77
CA GLU A 111 -47.82 -12.54 -7.08
C GLU A 111 -47.82 -11.25 -6.18
N PRO A 112 -48.11 -10.07 -6.78
CA PRO A 112 -47.49 -8.79 -6.42
C PRO A 112 -48.41 -7.82 -5.64
N GLU A 113 -47.81 -6.94 -4.84
CA GLU A 113 -48.49 -5.77 -4.25
C GLU A 113 -47.90 -4.48 -4.83
N ALA A 114 -48.78 -3.63 -5.34
CA ALA A 114 -48.49 -2.49 -6.19
C ALA A 114 -48.42 -1.15 -5.42
N GLY A 115 -47.32 -0.41 -5.65
CA GLY A 115 -47.25 1.06 -5.77
C GLY A 115 -47.30 1.93 -4.49
N PRO A 116 -47.10 3.27 -4.61
CA PRO A 116 -46.63 4.09 -5.74
C PRO A 116 -45.22 4.66 -5.45
N GLY A 117 -44.45 5.30 -6.32
CA GLY A 117 -44.68 6.05 -7.55
C GLY A 117 -43.54 7.06 -7.61
N ALA A 118 -42.79 7.07 -8.70
CA ALA A 118 -41.74 8.03 -8.96
C ALA A 118 -42.32 9.36 -9.46
N GLU A 119 -41.78 10.48 -8.98
CA GLU A 119 -41.76 11.78 -9.65
C GLU A 119 -40.39 12.38 -9.27
N ALA A 120 -39.36 12.40 -10.12
CA ALA A 120 -39.18 13.13 -11.36
C ALA A 120 -39.34 14.66 -11.19
N ALA A 121 -38.22 15.39 -11.31
CA ALA A 121 -38.01 16.67 -12.00
C ALA A 121 -36.91 17.48 -11.27
N ALA A 122 -35.70 17.66 -11.81
CA ALA A 122 -35.33 18.47 -12.98
C ALA A 122 -35.31 19.99 -12.71
N LEU A 123 -34.09 20.54 -12.86
CA LEU A 123 -33.73 21.87 -13.39
C LEU A 123 -34.11 23.16 -12.64
N ASP A 124 -33.10 23.94 -12.24
CA ASP A 124 -32.68 25.24 -12.84
C ASP A 124 -31.35 25.66 -12.17
N GLY A 125 -30.32 26.24 -12.79
CA GLY A 125 -30.27 27.14 -13.92
C GLY A 125 -29.97 28.58 -13.44
N ALA A 126 -28.70 28.90 -13.14
CA ALA A 126 -28.14 30.27 -13.12
C ALA A 126 -26.59 30.22 -13.09
#